data_AF-A0A7W8LGS5-F1
#
_entry.id   AF-A0A7W8LGS5-F1
#
_cell.length_a   1.000
_cell.length_b   1.000
_cell.length_c   1.000
_cell.angle_alpha   90.00
_cell.angle_beta   90.00
_cell.angle_gamma   90.00
#
_symmetry.space_group_name_H-M   'P 1'
#
loop_
_entity.id
_entity.type
_entity.pdbx_description
1 polymer ?
#
loop_
_entity_poly.entity_id
_entity_poly.type
_entity_poly.pdbx_seq_one_letter_code
_entity_poly.pdbx_strand_id
1 'polypeptide(L)'
;MDHSHNACQAPGACDGIVSKATFNTLQRRVDRAEADVRRLTERLREKDRQLAEMGKALLRTVALHHATEEGLEEEIDSLRAIIPVWKACLYTSAGPSEQSDGITIHLPFITEILSGMFDIMHTFWSSYDENNPPKSSVVAHAIDKRLNLKGQPNGEASRSGQTYASAIRPDWLKEADSRHHTRPRS
;
A
#
# COMPACT_ATOMS: atom_id res chain seq x y z
N MET A 1 64.44 46.36 -69.07
CA MET A 1 63.16 46.96 -69.52
C MET A 1 62.47 45.88 -70.33
N ASP A 2 61.95 44.79 -69.75
CA ASP A 2 60.92 44.66 -68.70
C ASP A 2 59.58 45.33 -69.03
N HIS A 3 58.52 44.53 -68.85
CA HIS A 3 57.07 44.79 -69.02
C HIS A 3 56.53 44.52 -70.44
N SER A 4 55.42 43.81 -70.68
CA SER A 4 54.41 43.27 -69.78
C SER A 4 53.65 42.14 -70.50
N HIS A 5 53.33 41.09 -69.73
CA HIS A 5 52.23 40.19 -69.99
C HIS A 5 50.93 40.96 -70.24
N ASN A 6 50.09 40.48 -71.16
CA ASN A 6 48.66 40.42 -70.88
C ASN A 6 47.99 39.33 -71.72
N ALA A 7 47.91 38.14 -71.15
CA ALA A 7 46.99 37.11 -71.59
C ALA A 7 45.60 37.49 -71.06
N CYS A 8 44.72 37.95 -71.93
CA CYS A 8 43.30 38.07 -71.62
C CYS A 8 42.70 36.66 -71.56
N GLN A 9 42.79 36.04 -70.38
CA GLN A 9 42.06 34.83 -70.03
C GLN A 9 40.69 35.25 -69.50
N ALA A 10 39.62 34.88 -70.19
CA ALA A 10 38.26 35.08 -69.72
C ALA A 10 37.97 34.11 -68.54
N PRO A 11 37.52 34.59 -67.37
CA PRO A 11 36.99 33.73 -66.32
C PRO A 11 35.48 33.65 -66.48
N GLY A 12 34.94 32.46 -66.79
CA GLY A 12 33.48 32.35 -66.86
C GLY A 12 32.97 31.03 -67.39
N ALA A 13 33.18 29.93 -66.66
CA ALA A 13 32.46 28.69 -66.93
C ALA A 13 32.25 27.77 -65.72
N CYS A 14 32.65 28.13 -64.51
CA CYS A 14 32.59 27.21 -63.35
C CYS A 14 31.39 27.43 -62.40
N ASP A 15 30.72 28.58 -62.43
CA ASP A 15 29.70 28.91 -61.41
C ASP A 15 28.34 28.22 -61.59
N GLY A 16 27.96 27.85 -62.82
CA GLY A 16 26.65 27.25 -63.11
C GLY A 16 26.47 25.83 -62.58
N ILE A 17 27.56 25.05 -62.50
CA ILE A 17 27.51 23.64 -62.07
C ILE A 17 27.48 23.54 -60.53
N VAL A 18 28.23 24.42 -59.85
CA VAL A 18 28.29 24.48 -58.38
C VAL A 18 26.95 24.96 -57.79
N SER A 19 26.29 25.93 -58.45
CA SER A 19 24.97 26.43 -58.02
C SER A 19 23.86 25.38 -58.17
N LYS A 20 23.89 24.57 -59.24
CA LYS A 20 22.91 23.48 -59.45
C LYS A 20 23.12 22.30 -58.47
N ALA A 21 24.37 21.96 -58.15
CA ALA A 21 24.69 20.89 -57.21
C ALA A 21 24.31 21.25 -55.75
N THR A 22 24.51 22.50 -55.36
CA THR A 22 24.10 23.01 -54.03
C THR A 22 22.58 23.09 -53.91
N PHE A 23 21.87 23.56 -54.95
CA PHE A 23 20.40 23.52 -55.02
C PHE A 23 19.84 22.10 -54.87
N ASN A 24 20.39 21.13 -55.60
CA ASN A 24 19.98 19.71 -55.48
C ASN A 24 20.22 19.14 -54.07
N THR A 25 21.28 19.59 -53.39
CA THR A 25 21.58 19.17 -52.02
C THR A 25 20.61 19.78 -51.02
N LEU A 26 20.27 21.06 -51.19
CA LEU A 26 19.26 21.74 -50.37
C LEU A 26 17.87 21.12 -50.57
N GLN A 27 17.48 20.84 -51.82
CA GLN A 27 16.20 20.20 -52.13
C GLN A 27 16.07 18.85 -51.42
N ARG A 28 17.09 17.99 -51.49
CA ARG A 28 17.09 16.70 -50.78
C ARG A 28 16.98 16.84 -49.27
N ARG A 29 17.57 17.90 -48.69
CA ARG A 29 17.46 18.17 -47.24
C ARG A 29 16.05 18.62 -46.86
N VAL A 30 15.42 19.44 -47.69
CA VAL A 30 14.03 19.86 -47.53
C VAL A 30 13.11 18.65 -47.64
N ASP A 31 13.25 17.83 -48.69
CA ASP A 31 12.44 16.63 -48.88
C ASP A 31 12.57 15.66 -47.69
N ARG A 32 13.79 15.48 -47.17
CA ARG A 32 14.05 14.66 -45.98
C ARG A 32 13.40 15.26 -44.73
N ALA A 33 13.55 16.56 -44.50
CA ALA A 33 12.93 17.23 -43.37
C ALA A 33 11.40 17.14 -43.43
N GLU A 34 10.80 17.32 -44.60
CA GLU A 34 9.36 17.14 -44.80
C GLU A 34 8.89 15.71 -44.56
N ALA A 35 9.66 14.72 -44.98
CA ALA A 35 9.37 13.30 -44.70
C ALA A 35 9.43 13.02 -43.19
N ASP A 36 10.44 13.56 -42.50
CA ASP A 36 10.57 13.43 -41.06
C ASP A 36 9.44 14.13 -40.30
N VAL A 37 9.03 15.34 -40.72
CA VAL A 37 7.88 16.06 -40.14
C VAL A 37 6.60 15.25 -40.32
N ARG A 38 6.35 14.71 -41.52
CA ARG A 38 5.19 13.84 -41.77
C ARG A 38 5.20 12.62 -40.85
N ARG A 39 6.33 11.92 -40.76
CA ARG A 39 6.48 10.74 -39.89
C ARG A 39 6.24 11.08 -38.41
N LEU A 40 6.81 12.18 -37.93
CA LEU A 40 6.65 12.59 -36.53
C LEU A 40 5.21 13.01 -36.23
N THR A 41 4.55 13.69 -37.17
CA THR A 41 3.15 14.09 -37.03
C THR A 41 2.24 12.87 -36.88
N GLU A 42 2.42 11.84 -37.71
CA GLU A 42 1.64 10.60 -37.60
C GLU A 42 1.93 9.86 -36.29
N ARG A 43 3.19 9.83 -35.85
CA ARG A 43 3.54 9.22 -34.56
C ARG A 43 2.93 9.97 -33.38
N LEU A 44 2.86 11.30 -33.45
CA LEU A 44 2.25 12.13 -32.41
C LEU A 44 0.74 11.89 -32.35
N ARG A 45 0.06 11.85 -33.50
CA ARG A 45 -1.37 11.51 -33.59
C ARG A 45 -1.70 10.15 -32.98
N GLU A 46 -0.88 9.14 -33.27
CA GLU A 46 -1.08 7.81 -32.69
C GLU A 46 -0.86 7.82 -31.17
N LYS A 47 0.10 8.60 -30.67
CA LYS A 47 0.32 8.77 -29.23
C LYS A 47 -0.82 9.51 -28.55
N ASP A 48 -1.37 10.54 -29.17
CA ASP A 48 -2.54 11.27 -28.67
C ASP A 48 -3.76 10.34 -28.58
N ARG A 49 -3.96 9.48 -29.59
CA ARG A 49 -5.01 8.45 -29.56
C ARG A 49 -4.82 7.47 -28.42
N GLN A 50 -3.60 6.99 -28.20
CA GLN A 50 -3.27 6.09 -27.08
C GLN A 50 -3.51 6.76 -25.72
N LEU A 51 -3.10 8.03 -25.57
CA LEU A 51 -3.33 8.80 -24.34
C LEU A 51 -4.82 9.02 -24.09
N ALA A 52 -5.62 9.30 -25.12
CA ALA A 52 -7.05 9.46 -24.99
C ALA A 52 -7.75 8.17 -24.53
N GLU A 53 -7.37 7.02 -25.10
CA GLU A 53 -7.92 5.73 -24.69
C GLU A 53 -7.50 5.34 -23.26
N MET A 54 -6.25 5.57 -22.90
CA MET A 54 -5.78 5.36 -21.53
C MET A 54 -6.50 6.28 -20.53
N GLY A 55 -6.72 7.54 -20.89
CA GLY A 55 -7.48 8.49 -20.09
C GLY A 55 -8.93 8.02 -19.85
N LYS A 56 -9.60 7.48 -20.88
CA LYS A 56 -10.93 6.88 -20.72
C LYS A 56 -10.91 5.67 -19.80
N ALA A 57 -9.92 4.79 -19.92
CA ALA A 57 -9.77 3.63 -19.06
C ALA A 57 -9.59 4.05 -17.58
N LEU A 58 -8.74 5.04 -17.33
CA LEU A 58 -8.52 5.58 -15.99
C LEU A 58 -9.79 6.19 -15.39
N LEU A 59 -10.55 6.96 -16.18
CA LEU A 59 -11.82 7.52 -15.71
C LEU A 59 -12.83 6.42 -15.35
N ARG A 60 -12.91 5.34 -16.13
CA ARG A 60 -13.77 4.19 -15.82
C ARG A 60 -13.32 3.50 -14.53
N THR A 61 -12.03 3.28 -14.34
CA THR A 61 -11.53 2.65 -13.11
C THR A 61 -11.79 3.52 -11.90
N VAL A 62 -11.57 4.84 -11.99
CA VAL A 62 -11.84 5.77 -10.89
C VAL A 62 -13.33 5.78 -10.54
N ALA A 63 -14.22 5.84 -11.54
CA ALA A 63 -15.67 5.78 -11.30
C ALA A 63 -16.10 4.48 -10.62
N LEU A 64 -15.52 3.33 -11.01
CA LEU A 64 -15.80 2.05 -10.36
C LEU A 64 -15.33 2.03 -8.90
N HIS A 65 -14.13 2.56 -8.60
CA HIS A 65 -13.62 2.60 -7.24
C HIS A 65 -14.47 3.54 -6.37
N HIS A 66 -14.86 4.70 -6.90
CA HIS A 66 -15.73 5.63 -6.19
C HIS A 66 -17.09 4.98 -5.84
N ALA A 67 -17.71 4.27 -6.79
CA ALA A 67 -18.97 3.59 -6.53
C ALA A 67 -18.83 2.47 -5.49
N THR A 68 -17.68 1.76 -5.48
CA THR A 68 -17.42 0.74 -4.45
C THR A 68 -17.18 1.35 -3.08
N GLU A 69 -16.51 2.50 -3.01
CA GLU A 69 -16.27 3.23 -1.76
C GLU A 69 -17.58 3.75 -1.17
N GLU A 70 -18.43 4.37 -1.99
CA GLU A 70 -19.78 4.80 -1.57
C GLU A 70 -20.61 3.63 -1.03
N GLY A 71 -20.62 2.48 -1.71
CA GLY A 71 -21.37 1.31 -1.25
C GLY A 71 -20.89 0.77 0.10
N LEU A 72 -19.58 0.78 0.34
CA LEU A 72 -19.01 0.38 1.63
C LEU A 72 -19.30 1.40 2.73
N GLU A 73 -19.29 2.70 2.41
CA GLU A 73 -19.63 3.76 3.36
C GLU A 73 -21.10 3.68 3.78
N GLU A 74 -22.02 3.45 2.83
CA GLU A 74 -23.44 3.20 3.12
C GLU A 74 -23.65 1.95 3.98
N GLU A 75 -22.90 0.87 3.74
CA GLU A 75 -22.96 -0.34 4.56
C GLU A 75 -22.50 -0.07 6.00
N ILE A 76 -21.38 0.65 6.17
CA ILE A 76 -20.88 1.04 7.49
C ILE A 76 -21.89 1.92 8.22
N ASP A 77 -22.49 2.89 7.54
CA ASP A 77 -23.49 3.77 8.15
C ASP A 77 -24.78 3.04 8.50
N SER A 78 -25.23 2.08 7.67
CA SER A 78 -26.33 1.18 7.98
C SER A 78 -26.04 0.36 9.25
N LEU A 79 -24.86 -0.27 9.32
CA LEU A 79 -24.43 -1.01 10.51
C LEU A 79 -24.37 -0.10 11.74
N ARG A 80 -23.84 1.11 11.61
CA ARG A 80 -23.78 2.10 12.68
C ARG A 80 -25.15 2.51 13.18
N ALA A 81 -26.14 2.63 12.29
CA ALA A 81 -27.52 2.94 12.65
C ALA A 81 -28.19 1.79 13.42
N ILE A 82 -27.75 0.54 13.24
CA ILE A 82 -28.27 -0.65 13.92
C ILE A 82 -27.66 -0.83 15.33
N ILE A 83 -26.44 -0.32 15.58
CA ILE A 83 -25.75 -0.44 16.88
C ILE A 83 -26.62 0.02 18.07
N PRO A 84 -27.31 1.18 18.04
CA PRO A 84 -28.15 1.62 19.16
C PRO A 84 -29.31 0.66 19.43
N VAL A 85 -29.88 0.05 18.40
CA VAL A 85 -30.99 -0.91 18.50
C VAL A 85 -30.50 -2.21 19.15
N TRP A 86 -29.36 -2.74 18.71
CA TRP A 86 -28.74 -3.90 19.35
C TRP A 86 -28.38 -3.63 20.81
N LYS A 87 -27.79 -2.46 21.07
CA LYS A 87 -27.44 -2.01 22.42
C LYS A 87 -28.68 -1.94 23.31
N ALA A 88 -29.80 -1.42 22.82
CA ALA A 88 -31.07 -1.39 23.56
C ALA A 88 -31.60 -2.80 23.87
N CYS A 89 -31.59 -3.72 22.89
CA CYS A 89 -32.04 -5.10 23.09
C CYS A 89 -31.23 -5.84 24.16
N LEU A 90 -29.91 -5.64 24.21
CA LEU A 90 -29.01 -6.25 25.18
C LEU A 90 -29.31 -5.81 26.63
N TYR A 91 -29.70 -4.56 26.86
CA TYR A 91 -30.07 -4.08 28.20
C TYR A 91 -31.43 -4.58 28.67
N THR A 92 -32.37 -4.88 27.76
CA THR A 92 -33.68 -5.47 28.11
C THR A 92 -33.64 -6.98 28.37
N SER A 93 -32.63 -7.70 27.87
CA SER A 93 -32.47 -9.14 28.09
C SER A 93 -31.68 -9.50 29.35
N ALA A 94 -30.99 -8.53 29.97
CA ALA A 94 -30.30 -8.71 31.23
C ALA A 94 -31.31 -8.57 32.39
N GLY A 95 -32.02 -9.65 32.70
CA GLY A 95 -32.59 -9.83 34.03
C GLY A 95 -31.49 -9.70 35.10
N PRO A 96 -31.83 -9.36 36.36
CA PRO A 96 -30.85 -9.05 37.38
C PRO A 96 -30.06 -10.31 37.75
N SER A 97 -28.96 -10.58 37.03
CA SER A 97 -28.02 -11.62 37.41
C SER A 97 -27.12 -11.08 38.51
N GLU A 98 -27.00 -11.88 39.55
CA GLU A 98 -26.22 -11.67 40.76
C GLU A 98 -24.87 -11.00 40.48
N GLN A 99 -24.55 -10.03 41.33
CA GLN A 99 -23.35 -9.19 41.30
C GLN A 99 -22.09 -10.04 41.14
N SER A 100 -21.66 -10.19 39.90
CA SER A 100 -20.30 -10.54 39.56
C SER A 100 -19.54 -9.22 39.56
N ASP A 101 -18.60 -9.08 40.49
CA ASP A 101 -17.70 -7.92 40.64
C ASP A 101 -16.76 -7.85 39.42
N GLY A 102 -17.32 -7.48 38.27
CA GLY A 102 -16.68 -7.55 36.98
C GLY A 102 -17.16 -6.46 36.04
N ILE A 103 -16.32 -6.11 35.07
CA ILE A 103 -16.64 -5.10 34.06
C ILE A 103 -17.06 -5.82 32.78
N THR A 104 -18.32 -5.66 32.38
CA THR A 104 -18.78 -6.13 31.07
C THR A 104 -18.43 -5.10 29.99
N ILE A 105 -17.50 -5.44 29.10
CA ILE A 105 -17.11 -4.60 27.96
C ILE A 105 -17.87 -5.08 26.72
N HIS A 106 -18.68 -4.20 26.14
CA HIS A 106 -19.39 -4.49 24.88
C HIS A 106 -18.66 -3.86 23.69
N LEU A 107 -18.07 -4.71 22.84
CA LEU A 107 -17.39 -4.30 21.61
C LEU A 107 -18.28 -4.63 20.40
N PRO A 108 -18.95 -3.64 19.76
CA PRO A 108 -19.91 -3.88 18.68
C PRO A 108 -19.27 -4.47 17.42
N PHE A 109 -17.97 -4.25 17.24
CA PHE A 109 -17.19 -4.82 16.15
C PHE A 109 -15.94 -5.43 16.75
N ILE A 110 -15.85 -6.76 16.67
CA ILE A 110 -14.69 -7.52 17.12
C ILE A 110 -14.17 -8.35 15.96
N THR A 111 -12.86 -8.31 15.75
CA THR A 111 -12.20 -9.18 14.77
C THR A 111 -12.06 -10.58 15.34
N GLU A 112 -11.98 -11.60 14.47
CA GLU A 112 -11.76 -12.98 14.89
C GLU A 112 -10.49 -13.13 15.76
N ILE A 113 -9.45 -12.37 15.42
CA ILE A 113 -8.20 -12.30 16.19
C ILE A 113 -8.47 -11.79 17.62
N LEU A 114 -9.15 -10.66 17.75
CA LEU A 114 -9.41 -10.05 19.05
C LEU A 114 -10.35 -10.91 19.91
N SER A 115 -11.35 -11.55 19.29
CA SER A 115 -12.20 -12.53 19.96
C SER A 115 -11.40 -13.72 20.48
N GLY A 116 -10.52 -14.30 19.64
CA GLY A 116 -9.66 -15.40 20.06
C GLY A 116 -8.67 -14.99 21.17
N MET A 117 -8.19 -13.75 21.15
CA MET A 117 -7.35 -13.23 22.23
C MET A 117 -8.10 -13.15 23.56
N PHE A 118 -9.37 -12.71 23.57
CA PHE A 118 -10.17 -12.70 24.80
C PHE A 118 -10.48 -14.11 25.32
N ASP A 119 -10.73 -15.09 24.43
CA ASP A 119 -10.92 -16.49 24.83
C ASP A 119 -9.69 -17.01 25.60
N ILE A 120 -8.49 -16.78 25.04
CA ILE A 120 -7.23 -17.16 25.69
C ILE A 120 -7.03 -16.37 26.98
N MET A 121 -7.31 -15.06 26.96
CA MET A 121 -7.15 -14.21 28.13
C MET A 121 -8.01 -14.73 29.30
N HIS A 122 -9.28 -15.04 29.03
CA HIS A 122 -10.16 -15.63 30.03
C HIS A 122 -9.67 -17.02 30.46
N THR A 123 -9.23 -17.86 29.53
CA THR A 123 -8.78 -19.23 29.85
C THR A 123 -7.57 -19.26 30.80
N PHE A 124 -6.59 -18.38 30.61
CA PHE A 124 -5.35 -18.40 31.39
C PHE A 124 -5.34 -17.45 32.59
N TRP A 125 -6.14 -16.38 32.57
CA TRP A 125 -6.07 -15.33 33.59
C TRP A 125 -7.34 -15.21 34.45
N SER A 126 -8.44 -15.90 34.13
CA SER A 126 -9.66 -15.85 34.98
C SER A 126 -9.44 -16.45 36.37
N SER A 127 -8.65 -17.52 36.46
CA SER A 127 -8.27 -18.19 37.71
C SER A 127 -6.81 -17.93 38.06
N TYR A 128 -6.35 -16.69 37.85
CA TYR A 128 -4.95 -16.33 38.07
C TYR A 128 -4.53 -16.57 39.53
N ASP A 129 -3.46 -17.33 39.71
CA ASP A 129 -2.78 -17.55 40.98
C ASP A 129 -1.41 -16.86 40.94
N GLU A 130 -1.15 -15.97 41.89
CA GLU A 130 0.10 -15.22 42.01
C GLU A 130 1.32 -16.14 42.13
N ASN A 131 1.15 -17.33 42.75
CA ASN A 131 2.23 -18.28 42.96
C ASN A 131 2.51 -19.15 41.73
N ASN A 132 1.59 -19.20 40.76
CA ASN A 132 1.71 -20.03 39.58
C ASN A 132 1.22 -19.30 38.32
N PRO A 133 1.91 -18.22 37.91
CA PRO A 133 1.54 -17.48 36.72
C PRO A 133 1.70 -18.36 35.46
N PRO A 134 0.78 -18.27 34.48
CA PRO A 134 0.89 -19.03 33.25
C PRO A 134 2.12 -18.60 32.46
N LYS A 135 2.87 -19.58 31.96
CA LYS A 135 4.08 -19.33 31.16
C LYS A 135 3.71 -18.69 29.82
N SER A 136 4.36 -17.58 29.46
CA SER A 136 4.13 -16.85 28.20
C SER A 136 4.25 -17.76 26.96
N SER A 137 5.19 -18.71 26.97
CA SER A 137 5.32 -19.69 25.88
C SER A 137 4.09 -20.57 25.72
N VAL A 138 3.48 -21.02 26.82
CA VAL A 138 2.26 -21.86 26.78
C VAL A 138 1.07 -21.06 26.27
N VAL A 139 0.94 -19.81 26.74
CA VAL A 139 -0.09 -18.87 26.26
C VAL A 139 0.08 -18.61 24.76
N ALA A 140 1.30 -18.39 24.28
CA ALA A 140 1.58 -18.16 22.86
C ALA A 140 1.21 -19.37 21.97
N HIS A 141 1.49 -20.60 22.40
CA HIS A 141 1.07 -21.80 21.67
C HIS A 141 -0.46 -21.98 21.67
N ALA A 142 -1.13 -21.61 22.76
CA ALA A 142 -2.58 -21.65 22.82
C ALA A 142 -3.22 -20.63 21.86
N ILE A 143 -2.61 -19.44 21.74
CA ILE A 143 -2.99 -18.43 20.74
C ILE A 143 -2.78 -18.96 19.32
N ASP A 144 -1.63 -19.56 19.03
CA ASP A 144 -1.37 -20.14 17.72
C ASP A 144 -2.42 -21.20 17.36
N LYS A 145 -2.77 -22.07 18.31
CA LYS A 145 -3.81 -23.07 18.12
C LYS A 145 -5.19 -22.45 17.88
N ARG A 146 -5.54 -21.38 18.62
CA ARG A 146 -6.85 -20.71 18.52
C ARG A 146 -7.03 -19.89 17.25
N LEU A 147 -5.94 -19.29 16.77
CA LEU A 147 -5.90 -18.41 15.59
C LEU A 147 -5.34 -19.11 14.34
N ASN A 148 -5.08 -20.42 14.43
CA ASN A 148 -4.49 -21.24 13.37
C ASN A 148 -3.17 -20.65 12.80
N LEU A 149 -2.33 -20.13 13.68
CA LEU A 149 -1.03 -19.55 13.31
C LEU A 149 0.03 -20.65 13.25
N LYS A 150 0.96 -20.50 12.31
CA LYS A 150 2.04 -21.46 12.10
C LYS A 150 3.20 -21.18 13.07
N GLY A 151 3.50 -22.16 13.92
CA GLY A 151 4.66 -22.15 14.80
C GLY A 151 5.99 -22.07 14.05
N GLN A 152 7.05 -21.71 14.77
CA GLN A 152 8.39 -21.59 14.21
C GLN A 152 9.05 -22.97 14.02
N PRO A 153 10.02 -23.12 13.10
CA PRO A 153 10.69 -24.41 12.83
C PRO A 153 11.46 -24.99 14.03
N ASN A 154 11.80 -24.16 15.00
CA ASN A 154 12.49 -24.51 16.23
C ASN A 154 11.56 -25.12 17.31
N GLY A 155 10.25 -25.24 17.03
CA GLY A 155 9.26 -25.71 17.99
C GLY A 155 8.76 -24.62 18.94
N GLU A 156 9.14 -23.36 18.73
CA GLU A 156 8.54 -22.23 19.45
C GLU A 156 7.22 -21.79 18.81
N ALA A 157 6.41 -21.11 19.61
CA ALA A 157 5.23 -20.41 19.12
C ALA A 157 5.61 -19.40 18.02
N SER A 158 4.65 -19.09 17.16
CA SER A 158 4.77 -18.09 16.10
C SER A 158 5.15 -16.72 16.69
N ARG A 159 5.85 -15.89 15.92
CA ARG A 159 6.21 -14.53 16.35
C ARG A 159 4.96 -13.70 16.70
N SER A 160 3.88 -13.89 15.95
CA SER A 160 2.58 -13.26 16.21
C SER A 160 1.97 -13.76 17.52
N GLY A 161 1.95 -15.08 17.76
CA GLY A 161 1.47 -15.67 19.00
C GLY A 161 2.24 -15.20 20.24
N GLN A 162 3.56 -15.06 20.13
CA GLN A 162 4.40 -14.50 21.21
C GLN A 162 4.07 -13.02 21.47
N THR A 163 3.85 -12.24 20.41
CA THR A 163 3.45 -10.83 20.51
C THR A 163 2.10 -10.69 21.18
N TYR A 164 1.12 -11.48 20.77
CA TYR A 164 -0.22 -11.49 21.35
C TYR A 164 -0.21 -11.97 22.81
N ALA A 165 0.55 -13.01 23.14
CA ALA A 165 0.71 -13.48 24.52
C ALA A 165 1.29 -12.38 25.43
N SER A 166 2.22 -11.59 24.92
CA SER A 166 2.79 -10.46 25.64
C SER A 166 1.79 -9.31 25.82
N ALA A 167 0.88 -9.12 24.86
CA ALA A 167 -0.13 -8.05 24.89
C ALA A 167 -1.26 -8.32 25.89
N ILE A 168 -1.64 -9.58 26.12
CA ILE A 168 -2.68 -9.97 27.09
C ILE A 168 -2.13 -10.22 28.50
N ARG A 169 -0.81 -10.09 28.70
CA ARG A 169 -0.19 -10.25 30.01
C ARG A 169 -0.57 -9.05 30.88
N PRO A 170 -1.07 -9.28 32.10
CA PRO A 170 -1.38 -8.19 33.02
C PRO A 170 -0.15 -7.32 33.37
N ASP A 171 -0.34 -5.99 33.46
CA ASP A 171 0.76 -5.02 33.59
C ASP A 171 1.61 -5.18 34.85
N TRP A 172 0.99 -5.41 36.02
CA TRP A 172 1.69 -5.73 37.27
C TRP A 172 2.67 -6.93 37.17
N LEU A 173 2.40 -7.89 36.29
CA LEU A 173 3.28 -9.05 36.05
C LEU A 173 4.46 -8.70 35.15
N LYS A 174 4.27 -7.72 34.27
CA LYS A 174 5.30 -7.20 33.36
C LYS A 174 6.33 -6.37 34.14
N GLU A 175 5.87 -5.55 35.07
CA GLU A 175 6.71 -4.72 35.94
C GLU A 175 7.67 -5.56 36.81
N ALA A 176 7.18 -6.69 37.32
CA ALA A 176 8.00 -7.60 38.12
C ALA A 176 9.16 -8.24 37.32
N ASP A 177 8.97 -8.48 36.03
CA ASP A 177 9.91 -9.10 35.10
C ASP A 177 10.95 -8.10 34.53
N SER A 178 10.53 -6.86 34.30
CA SER A 178 11.40 -5.77 33.81
C SER A 178 12.52 -5.34 34.76
N ARG A 179 12.60 -5.91 35.98
CA ARG A 179 13.70 -5.69 36.93
C ARG A 179 15.03 -6.30 36.51
N HIS A 180 15.08 -7.04 35.40
CA HIS A 180 16.33 -7.59 34.84
C HIS A 180 16.98 -6.75 33.71
N HIS A 181 16.43 -5.59 33.37
CA HIS A 181 17.00 -4.72 32.31
C HIS A 181 17.65 -3.42 32.80
N THR A 182 17.72 -3.18 34.12
CA THR A 182 18.61 -2.13 34.64
C THR A 182 20.05 -2.62 34.60
N ARG A 183 20.68 -2.53 33.42
CA ARG A 183 22.13 -2.58 33.29
C ARG A 183 22.67 -1.32 34.02
N PRO A 184 23.51 -1.45 35.07
CA PRO A 184 24.15 -0.28 35.64
C PRO A 184 25.08 0.28 34.56
N ARG A 185 24.80 1.52 34.12
CA ARG A 185 25.76 2.30 33.35
C ARG A 185 26.91 2.64 34.32
N SER A 186 28.03 1.94 34.19
CA SER A 186 29.34 2.45 34.64
C SER A 186 29.82 3.50 33.65
#